data_AF-A0A814NG49-F1
#
_entry.id   AF-A0A814NG49-F1
#
_cell.length_a   1.000
_cell.length_b   1.000
_cell.length_c   1.000
_cell.angle_alpha   90.00
_cell.angle_beta   90.00
_cell.angle_gamma   90.00
#
_symmetry.space_group_name_H-M   'P 1'
#
loop_
_entity.id
_entity.type
_entity.pdbx_description
1 polymer ?
#
loop_
_entity_poly.entity_id
_entity_poly.type
_entity_poly.pdbx_seq_one_letter_code
_entity_poly.pdbx_strand_id
1 'polypeptide(L)'
;MSREKDEALIKKFAKNLNELAPSLANTIDFDKKLDRFMERIEIRLDRLESKLDSYADESRKRAFNSTCLKDDSTFIWITKFEKQLPNLTQSISTFFQFKQLKENDLKTLLQYYELSYTVNNEEANRRMLATFLGIPTIRFI
;
A
#
# COMPACT_ATOMS: atom_id res chain seq x y z
N MET A 1 -9.53 73.47 15.67
CA MET A 1 -8.27 72.72 15.49
C MET A 1 -8.24 71.31 16.08
N SER A 2 -9.00 70.96 17.15
CA SER A 2 -9.01 69.58 17.68
C SER A 2 -9.76 68.59 16.77
N ARG A 3 -10.99 68.92 16.36
CA ARG A 3 -11.87 68.02 15.59
C ARG A 3 -11.32 67.52 14.26
N GLU A 4 -10.71 68.38 13.45
CA GLU A 4 -10.15 67.97 12.15
C GLU A 4 -8.95 67.02 12.29
N LYS A 5 -8.16 67.18 13.36
CA LYS A 5 -7.05 66.26 13.67
C LYS A 5 -7.58 64.91 14.10
N ASP A 6 -8.63 64.89 14.92
CA ASP A 6 -9.30 63.67 15.38
C ASP A 6 -9.94 62.92 14.19
N GLU A 7 -10.58 63.64 13.28
CA GLU A 7 -11.23 63.07 12.09
C GLU A 7 -10.21 62.50 11.07
N ALA A 8 -9.07 63.17 10.90
CA ALA A 8 -7.96 62.67 10.10
C ALA A 8 -7.32 61.41 10.71
N LEU A 9 -7.20 61.35 12.04
CA LEU A 9 -6.74 60.19 12.77
C LEU A 9 -7.69 58.99 12.60
N ILE A 10 -8.99 59.20 12.75
CA ILE A 10 -10.02 58.16 12.56
C ILE A 10 -9.99 57.62 11.13
N LYS A 11 -9.88 58.48 10.12
CA LYS A 11 -9.76 58.05 8.71
C LYS A 11 -8.49 57.22 8.46
N LYS A 12 -7.37 57.60 9.09
CA LYS A 12 -6.11 56.85 8.99
C LYS A 12 -6.21 55.47 9.65
N PHE A 13 -6.85 55.38 10.82
CA PHE A 13 -7.10 54.11 11.49
C PHE A 13 -8.03 53.20 10.68
N ALA A 14 -9.13 53.74 10.14
CA ALA A 14 -10.05 52.99 9.30
C ALA A 14 -9.36 52.45 8.03
N LYS A 15 -8.48 53.25 7.40
CA LYS A 15 -7.69 52.83 6.25
C LYS A 15 -6.73 51.68 6.62
N ASN A 16 -5.98 51.82 7.71
CA ASN A 16 -5.06 50.77 8.16
C ASN A 16 -5.80 49.47 8.52
N LEU A 17 -6.97 49.57 9.17
CA LEU A 17 -7.82 48.40 9.48
C LEU A 17 -8.33 47.70 8.21
N ASN A 18 -8.75 48.47 7.20
CA ASN A 18 -9.17 47.94 5.91
C ASN A 18 -8.02 47.26 5.14
N GLU A 19 -6.77 47.66 5.39
CA GLU A 19 -5.57 47.02 4.82
C GLU A 19 -5.14 45.78 5.61
N LEU A 20 -5.33 45.77 6.94
CA LEU A 20 -4.99 44.65 7.83
C LEU A 20 -5.97 43.47 7.74
N ALA A 21 -7.27 43.75 7.60
CA ALA A 21 -8.31 42.73 7.50
C ALA A 21 -8.08 41.69 6.38
N PRO A 22 -7.77 42.07 5.12
CA PRO A 22 -7.47 41.10 4.08
C PRO A 22 -6.17 40.34 4.31
N SER A 23 -5.16 40.96 4.94
CA SER A 23 -3.91 40.27 5.31
C SER A 23 -4.16 39.17 6.35
N LEU A 24 -4.99 39.44 7.37
CA LEU A 24 -5.40 38.45 8.36
C LEU A 24 -6.23 37.32 7.72
N ALA A 25 -7.17 37.66 6.84
CA ALA A 25 -7.97 36.67 6.12
C ALA A 25 -7.10 35.74 5.25
N ASN A 26 -6.10 36.30 4.55
CA ASN A 26 -5.15 35.52 3.76
C ASN A 26 -4.29 34.59 4.62
N THR A 27 -3.88 35.06 5.81
CA THR A 27 -3.11 34.24 6.75
C THR A 27 -3.94 33.05 7.24
N ILE A 28 -5.21 33.27 7.59
CA ILE A 28 -6.14 32.21 8.00
C ILE A 28 -6.39 31.20 6.87
N ASP A 29 -6.53 31.65 5.62
CA ASP A 29 -6.70 30.73 4.49
C ASP A 29 -5.43 29.90 4.23
N PHE A 30 -4.25 30.50 4.38
CA PHE A 30 -2.98 29.80 4.26
C PHE A 30 -2.82 28.73 5.35
N ASP A 31 -3.14 29.07 6.60
CA ASP A 31 -3.14 28.13 7.73
C ASP A 31 -4.04 26.92 7.45
N LYS A 32 -5.28 27.15 7.00
CA LYS A 32 -6.19 26.07 6.59
C LYS A 32 -5.67 25.23 5.42
N LYS A 33 -4.87 25.81 4.52
CA LYS A 33 -4.23 25.06 3.43
C LYS A 33 -3.07 24.21 3.95
N LEU A 34 -2.32 24.71 4.92
CA LEU A 34 -1.28 23.95 5.62
C LEU A 34 -1.87 22.78 6.38
N ASP A 35 -2.96 22.97 7.14
CA ASP A 35 -3.63 21.88 7.86
C ASP A 35 -4.05 20.75 6.93
N ARG A 36 -4.74 21.08 5.82
CA ARG A 36 -5.13 20.09 4.80
C ARG A 36 -3.93 19.44 4.11
N PHE A 37 -2.79 20.12 4.05
CA PHE A 37 -1.57 19.54 3.51
C PHE A 37 -0.93 18.56 4.48
N MET A 38 -0.88 18.91 5.77
CA MET A 38 -0.39 18.05 6.85
C MET A 38 -1.24 16.79 6.98
N GLU A 39 -2.57 16.91 6.97
CA GLU A 39 -3.49 15.76 7.01
C GLU A 39 -3.22 14.78 5.84
N ARG A 40 -2.97 15.30 4.64
CA ARG A 40 -2.61 14.45 3.48
C ARG A 40 -1.24 13.79 3.64
N ILE A 41 -0.30 14.42 4.34
CA ILE A 41 1.00 13.82 4.64
C ILE A 41 0.83 12.69 5.64
N GLU A 42 0.08 12.91 6.73
CA GLU A 42 -0.19 11.90 7.76
C GLU A 42 -0.84 10.66 7.13
N ILE A 43 -1.89 10.82 6.34
CA ILE A 43 -2.54 9.70 5.62
C ILE A 43 -1.56 8.97 4.70
N ARG A 44 -0.61 9.69 4.07
CA ARG A 44 0.41 9.06 3.21
C ARG A 44 1.44 8.30 4.03
N LEU A 45 1.84 8.80 5.19
CA LEU A 45 2.78 8.14 6.09
C LEU A 45 2.15 6.86 6.66
N ASP A 46 0.90 6.90 7.13
CA ASP A 46 0.19 5.72 7.65
C ASP A 46 0.08 4.61 6.58
N ARG A 47 -0.19 5.00 5.34
CA ARG A 47 -0.22 4.07 4.20
C ARG A 47 1.16 3.49 3.88
N LEU A 48 2.23 4.26 4.05
CA LEU A 48 3.59 3.77 3.83
C LEU A 48 4.01 2.82 4.95
N GLU A 49 3.69 3.13 6.20
CA GLU A 49 3.93 2.26 7.36
C GLU A 49 3.19 0.94 7.20
N SER A 50 1.90 0.98 6.86
CA SER A 50 1.10 -0.22 6.60
C SER A 50 1.67 -1.09 5.46
N LYS A 51 2.20 -0.46 4.41
CA LYS A 51 2.89 -1.18 3.31
C LYS A 51 4.20 -1.81 3.79
N LEU A 52 4.97 -1.11 4.62
CA LEU A 52 6.22 -1.61 5.17
C LEU A 52 5.97 -2.85 6.05
N ASP A 53 4.95 -2.79 6.90
CA ASP A 53 4.51 -3.93 7.71
C ASP A 53 4.07 -5.11 6.85
N SER A 54 3.33 -4.84 5.77
CA SER A 54 2.99 -5.87 4.79
C SER A 54 4.25 -6.53 4.23
N TYR A 55 5.25 -5.77 3.77
CA TYR A 55 6.49 -6.32 3.24
C TYR A 55 7.27 -7.17 4.26
N ALA A 56 7.32 -6.72 5.51
CA ALA A 56 7.95 -7.49 6.59
C ALA A 56 7.22 -8.82 6.81
N ASP A 57 5.88 -8.80 6.78
CA ASP A 57 5.07 -10.00 6.88
C ASP A 57 5.26 -10.96 5.70
N GLU A 58 5.31 -10.45 4.46
CA GLU A 58 5.63 -11.26 3.29
C GLU A 58 6.99 -11.95 3.42
N SER A 59 7.99 -11.22 3.94
CA SER A 59 9.34 -11.76 4.16
C SER A 59 9.33 -12.91 5.16
N ARG A 60 8.61 -12.77 6.28
CA ARG A 60 8.44 -13.85 7.27
C ARG A 60 7.74 -15.06 6.67
N LYS A 61 6.70 -14.86 5.85
CA LYS A 61 6.00 -15.93 5.16
C LYS A 61 6.90 -16.68 4.19
N ARG A 62 7.72 -15.98 3.40
CA ARG A 62 8.74 -16.61 2.54
C ARG A 62 9.75 -17.43 3.34
N ALA A 63 10.22 -16.89 4.46
CA ALA A 63 11.15 -17.61 5.34
C ALA A 63 10.51 -18.88 5.91
N PHE A 64 9.25 -18.82 6.34
CA PHE A 64 8.51 -20.01 6.78
C PHE A 64 8.39 -21.05 5.65
N ASN A 65 7.94 -20.62 4.46
CA ASN A 65 7.76 -21.49 3.30
C ASN A 65 9.05 -22.14 2.81
N SER A 66 10.21 -21.52 3.05
CA SER A 66 11.52 -22.08 2.69
C SER A 66 11.86 -23.36 3.45
N THR A 67 11.16 -23.63 4.56
CA THR A 67 11.31 -24.84 5.36
C THR A 67 10.40 -26.00 4.89
N CYS A 68 9.52 -25.76 3.92
CA CYS A 68 8.59 -26.77 3.39
C CYS A 68 9.33 -27.80 2.53
N LEU A 69 9.84 -28.85 3.19
CA LEU A 69 10.59 -29.91 2.52
C LEU A 69 9.72 -31.13 2.20
N LYS A 70 8.67 -31.42 2.98
CA LYS A 70 7.85 -32.63 2.83
C LYS A 70 6.50 -32.30 2.21
N ASP A 71 5.88 -33.29 1.59
CA ASP A 71 4.60 -33.14 0.89
C ASP A 71 3.44 -32.75 1.82
N ASP A 72 3.49 -33.20 3.08
CA ASP A 72 2.57 -32.85 4.16
C ASP A 72 2.86 -31.49 4.81
N SER A 73 3.98 -30.84 4.45
CA SER A 73 4.34 -29.54 4.99
C SER A 73 3.33 -28.49 4.55
N THR A 74 2.81 -27.73 5.51
CA THR A 74 1.94 -26.60 5.23
C THR A 74 2.76 -25.39 4.81
N PHE A 75 2.19 -24.54 3.97
CA PHE A 75 2.81 -23.27 3.59
C PHE A 75 1.79 -22.14 3.71
N ILE A 76 2.28 -20.92 3.75
CA ILE A 76 1.47 -19.73 3.95
C ILE A 76 1.43 -18.93 2.65
N TRP A 77 0.23 -18.62 2.19
CA TRP A 77 0.04 -17.72 1.06
C TRP A 77 0.43 -16.28 1.42
N ILE A 78 1.05 -15.59 0.47
CA ILE A 78 1.42 -14.19 0.61
C ILE A 78 0.24 -13.34 0.11
N THR A 79 -0.45 -12.68 1.03
CA THR A 79 -1.55 -11.76 0.68
C THR A 79 -0.99 -10.37 0.43
N LYS A 80 -1.33 -9.75 -0.70
CA LYS A 80 -0.96 -8.35 -0.98
C LYS A 80 -1.79 -7.43 -0.07
N PHE A 81 -1.21 -6.30 0.34
CA PHE A 81 -1.91 -5.28 1.11
C PHE A 81 -3.26 -4.92 0.48
N GLU A 82 -4.34 -4.93 1.27
CA GLU A 82 -5.72 -4.68 0.85
C GLU A 82 -6.28 -5.63 -0.23
N LYS A 83 -5.60 -6.73 -0.57
CA LYS A 83 -6.08 -7.71 -1.55
C LYS A 83 -6.29 -9.08 -0.91
N GLN A 84 -7.43 -9.68 -1.23
CA GLN A 84 -7.72 -11.07 -0.88
C GLN A 84 -7.08 -12.02 -1.90
N LEU A 85 -6.70 -13.21 -1.44
CA LEU A 85 -6.26 -14.29 -2.33
C LEU A 85 -7.41 -14.65 -3.29
N PRO A 86 -7.14 -14.91 -4.59
CA PRO A 86 -8.18 -15.32 -5.52
C PRO A 86 -8.85 -16.62 -5.07
N ASN A 87 -10.13 -16.76 -5.43
CA ASN A 87 -10.87 -18.01 -5.22
C ASN A 87 -10.28 -19.10 -6.11
N LEU A 88 -9.63 -20.08 -5.47
CA LEU A 88 -9.09 -21.25 -6.15
C LEU A 88 -10.13 -22.37 -6.19
N THR A 89 -10.00 -23.25 -7.18
CA THR A 89 -10.91 -24.39 -7.37
C THR A 89 -10.86 -25.37 -6.19
N GLN A 90 -9.76 -25.39 -5.44
CA GLN A 90 -9.54 -26.21 -4.26
C GLN A 90 -8.81 -25.42 -3.18
N SER A 91 -9.00 -25.79 -1.91
CA SER A 91 -8.19 -25.26 -0.81
C SER A 91 -6.79 -25.86 -0.87
N ILE A 92 -5.77 -25.00 -0.88
CA ILE A 92 -4.37 -25.38 -1.04
C ILE A 92 -3.62 -24.87 0.18
N SER A 93 -3.27 -25.80 1.07
CA SER A 93 -2.55 -25.50 2.31
C SER A 93 -1.25 -26.28 2.43
N THR A 94 -1.09 -27.36 1.65
CA THR A 94 0.08 -28.25 1.71
C THR A 94 0.93 -28.18 0.45
N PHE A 95 2.21 -28.52 0.58
CA PHE A 95 3.14 -28.59 -0.53
C PHE A 95 2.69 -29.59 -1.61
N PHE A 96 2.10 -30.73 -1.20
CA PHE A 96 1.52 -31.70 -2.12
C PHE A 96 0.41 -31.09 -2.99
N GLN A 97 -0.56 -30.41 -2.38
CA GLN A 97 -1.64 -29.74 -3.10
C GLN A 97 -1.10 -28.65 -4.03
N PHE A 98 -0.06 -27.93 -3.60
CA PHE A 98 0.61 -26.93 -4.43
C PHE A 98 1.25 -27.56 -5.69
N LYS A 99 1.88 -28.73 -5.56
CA LYS A 99 2.40 -29.51 -6.71
C LYS A 99 1.32 -29.94 -7.69
N GLN A 100 0.07 -30.03 -7.25
CA GLN A 100 -1.08 -30.44 -8.05
C GLN A 100 -1.92 -29.27 -8.61
N LEU A 101 -1.50 -28.01 -8.41
CA LEU A 101 -2.18 -26.86 -9.03
C LEU A 101 -2.33 -27.06 -10.54
N LYS A 102 -3.55 -26.86 -11.05
CA LYS A 102 -3.85 -26.94 -12.48
C LYS A 102 -3.47 -25.65 -13.20
N GLU A 103 -3.35 -25.71 -14.52
CA GLU A 103 -2.99 -24.56 -15.37
C GLU A 103 -3.84 -23.31 -15.10
N ASN A 104 -5.17 -23.46 -14.98
CA ASN A 104 -6.07 -22.33 -14.70
C ASN A 104 -5.80 -21.69 -13.34
N ASP A 105 -5.57 -22.49 -12.29
CA ASP A 105 -5.26 -21.97 -10.96
C ASP A 105 -3.89 -21.29 -10.95
N LEU A 106 -2.89 -21.87 -11.64
CA LEU A 106 -1.56 -21.26 -11.82
C LEU A 106 -1.66 -19.91 -12.52
N LYS A 107 -2.43 -19.82 -13.60
CA LYS A 107 -2.64 -18.58 -14.36
C LYS A 107 -3.26 -17.49 -13.48
N THR A 108 -4.33 -17.82 -12.75
CA THR A 108 -4.99 -16.90 -11.82
C THR A 108 -4.04 -16.41 -10.72
N LEU A 109 -3.24 -17.31 -10.14
CA LEU A 109 -2.28 -16.97 -9.09
C LEU A 109 -1.13 -16.09 -9.61
N LEU A 110 -0.55 -16.44 -10.75
CA LEU A 110 0.51 -15.64 -11.36
C LEU A 110 0.01 -14.23 -11.71
N GLN A 111 -1.22 -14.10 -12.24
CA GLN A 111 -1.84 -12.80 -12.48
C GLN A 111 -2.06 -12.00 -11.19
N TYR A 112 -2.55 -12.64 -10.13
CA TYR A 112 -2.71 -11.99 -8.82
C TYR A 112 -1.38 -11.43 -8.28
N TYR A 113 -0.29 -12.20 -8.44
CA TYR A 113 1.05 -11.78 -8.04
C TYR A 113 1.74 -10.85 -9.05
N GLU A 114 1.15 -10.59 -10.21
CA GLU A 114 1.74 -9.81 -11.31
C GLU A 114 3.04 -10.45 -11.85
N LEU A 115 3.08 -11.78 -11.89
CA LEU A 115 4.17 -12.60 -12.42
C LEU A 115 3.89 -12.98 -13.88
N SER A 116 4.94 -13.29 -14.64
CA SER A 116 4.79 -13.70 -16.05
C SER A 116 4.20 -15.10 -16.17
N TYR A 117 3.40 -15.29 -17.21
CA TYR A 117 2.78 -16.57 -17.55
C TYR A 117 3.39 -17.12 -18.83
N THR A 118 3.90 -18.35 -18.77
CA THR A 118 4.43 -19.06 -19.93
C THR A 118 3.39 -20.05 -20.44
N VAL A 119 2.94 -19.87 -21.67
CA VAL A 119 1.93 -20.73 -22.31
C VAL A 119 2.45 -22.16 -22.46
N ASN A 120 1.62 -23.16 -22.13
CA ASN A 120 1.94 -24.59 -22.23
C ASN A 120 3.17 -25.03 -21.41
N ASN A 121 3.55 -24.30 -20.36
CA ASN A 121 4.67 -24.66 -19.50
C ASN A 121 4.28 -24.55 -18.01
N GLU A 122 3.47 -25.50 -17.56
CA GLU A 122 3.01 -25.56 -16.16
C GLU A 122 4.16 -25.64 -15.17
N GLU A 123 5.22 -26.37 -15.51
CA GLU A 123 6.37 -26.56 -14.62
C GLU A 123 7.11 -25.23 -14.39
N ALA A 124 7.39 -24.47 -15.45
CA ALA A 124 8.01 -23.15 -15.34
C ALA A 124 7.12 -22.18 -14.55
N ASN A 125 5.81 -22.17 -14.83
CA ASN A 125 4.83 -21.36 -14.11
C ASN A 125 4.78 -21.71 -12.61
N ARG A 126 4.79 -22.99 -12.27
CA ARG A 126 4.80 -23.49 -10.90
C ARG A 126 6.10 -23.16 -10.18
N ARG A 127 7.25 -23.32 -10.84
CA ARG A 127 8.57 -22.94 -10.28
C ARG A 127 8.64 -21.44 -10.04
N MET A 128 8.10 -20.62 -10.93
CA MET A 128 8.05 -19.17 -10.76
C MET A 128 7.21 -18.78 -9.54
N LEU A 129 6.01 -19.35 -9.42
CA LEU A 129 5.15 -19.14 -8.27
C LEU A 129 5.81 -19.63 -6.97
N ALA A 130 6.42 -20.82 -6.98
CA ALA A 130 7.13 -21.37 -5.83
C ALA A 130 8.28 -20.48 -5.38
N THR A 131 9.08 -19.99 -6.33
CA THR A 131 10.20 -19.07 -6.05
C THR A 131 9.70 -17.79 -5.40
N PHE A 132 8.61 -17.20 -5.92
CA PHE A 132 8.00 -16.01 -5.34
C PHE A 132 7.51 -16.26 -3.90
N LEU A 133 6.90 -17.42 -3.65
CA LEU A 133 6.40 -17.80 -2.33
C LEU A 133 7.49 -18.25 -1.36
N GLY A 134 8.75 -18.41 -1.81
CA GLY A 134 9.84 -18.96 -1.03
C GLY A 134 9.79 -20.48 -0.85
N ILE A 135 8.97 -21.20 -1.64
CA ILE A 135 8.87 -22.66 -1.60
C ILE A 135 10.05 -23.27 -2.37
N PRO A 136 10.80 -24.24 -1.79
CA PRO A 136 11.94 -24.86 -2.45
C PRO A 136 11.59 -25.54 -3.78
N THR A 137 12.23 -25.13 -4.86
CA THR A 137 11.95 -25.64 -6.23
C THR A 137 12.68 -26.93 -6.58
N ILE A 138 13.66 -27.34 -5.77
CA ILE A 138 14.50 -28.53 -5.97
C ILE A 138 13.67 -29.83 -6.02
N ARG A 139 12.40 -29.81 -5.56
CA ARG A 139 11.52 -30.98 -5.45
C ARG A 139 10.33 -31.01 -6.43
N PHE A 140 10.39 -30.24 -7.51
CA PHE A 140 9.43 -30.37 -8.63
C PHE A 140 9.88 -31.39 -9.69
N ILE A 141 11.02 -32.05 -9.47
CA ILE A 141 11.61 -33.12 -10.30
C ILE A 141 11.09 -34.47 -9.81
#